data_AF-A0A8J4GT51-F1
#
_entry.id   AF-A0A8J4GT51-F1
#
_cell.length_a   1.000
_cell.length_b   1.000
_cell.length_c   1.000
_cell.angle_alpha   90.00
_cell.angle_beta   90.00
_cell.angle_gamma   90.00
#
_symmetry.space_group_name_H-M   'P 1'
#
loop_
_entity.id
_entity.type
_entity.pdbx_description
1 polymer ?
#
loop_
_entity_poly.entity_id
_entity_poly.type
_entity_poly.pdbx_seq_one_letter_code
_entity_poly.pdbx_strand_id
1 'polypeptide(L)'
;QFSSFLDAANSAVISGPYQLPPAPPVTFVRDVMRTLVLGVDLCGRVSGVNMTLIQDAWATDIRTFFEKGSFGALKVSSNINYTRVVLEHVAIPCSGTNSDGIRWGVTNQPNSAILKGWAEAADAAAKARGIPLQSYVQRIYLMSDSIGTNSWGTINCPLGAAFVRVWIGMVSGFSDTLRLLVHEMGHNLGLRHSRGYDDNGQLQEYGDRSCPMGAVPVPTHYNAAQSVWLGWTTPQAVLAAEDLPMGMWTVFGIRGLADSPFSSLQILPGTWMSKGWGFNDKLYVSFRRYSPANADAGLLEIFRNKIQIHMHSEGWDGCESPVLLVTLDAPPTTNAAASDGGGASAPVSSGYSGGGGNSSHVWPRPGSELPQDMASPLLVVRVLAIDADMSVARVALCRAAQFGPESGAQCADGLDNNCDGQVDSC
;
A
#
# COMPACT_ATOMS: atom_id res chain seq x y z
N GLN A 1 -44.61 3.94 12.27
CA GLN A 1 -43.97 5.25 12.50
C GLN A 1 -42.49 4.96 12.66
N PHE A 2 -41.72 5.07 11.57
CA PHE A 2 -40.29 4.73 11.54
C PHE A 2 -39.46 5.99 11.75
N SER A 3 -39.07 6.23 13.00
CA SER A 3 -38.06 7.21 13.41
C SER A 3 -37.13 6.54 14.42
N SER A 4 -36.08 5.85 13.94
CA SER A 4 -34.92 5.45 14.75
C SER A 4 -33.89 4.73 13.89
N PHE A 5 -33.04 5.51 13.23
CA PHE A 5 -31.66 5.12 12.87
C PHE A 5 -30.84 6.38 12.53
N LEU A 6 -31.50 7.39 11.94
CA LEU A 6 -30.91 8.70 11.64
C LEU A 6 -30.66 9.57 12.89
N ASP A 7 -31.47 9.44 13.94
CA ASP A 7 -31.33 10.26 15.16
C ASP A 7 -30.16 9.80 16.07
N ALA A 8 -29.77 8.52 15.98
CA ALA A 8 -28.56 8.02 16.65
C ALA A 8 -27.28 8.49 15.95
N ALA A 9 -27.30 8.64 14.62
CA ALA A 9 -26.14 9.09 13.84
C ALA A 9 -25.88 10.60 13.93
N ASN A 10 -26.90 11.41 14.24
CA ASN A 10 -26.78 12.88 14.34
C ASN A 10 -26.46 13.39 15.75
N SER A 11 -26.50 12.53 16.77
CA SER A 11 -26.26 12.92 18.18
C SER A 11 -24.82 12.69 18.66
N ALA A 12 -23.97 12.03 17.86
CA ALA A 12 -22.56 11.80 18.19
C ALA A 12 -21.68 13.01 17.81
N VAL A 13 -21.88 14.13 18.53
CA VAL A 13 -20.82 15.14 18.67
C VAL A 13 -19.77 14.53 19.59
N ILE A 14 -18.68 14.02 19.00
CA ILE A 14 -17.54 13.45 19.72
C ILE A 14 -16.89 14.58 20.53
N SER A 15 -17.27 14.70 21.80
CA SER A 15 -16.71 15.64 22.79
C SER A 15 -15.81 14.94 23.82
N GLY A 16 -15.18 13.84 23.43
CA GLY A 16 -14.13 13.19 24.23
C GLY A 16 -12.78 13.91 24.07
N PRO A 17 -11.94 13.99 25.13
CA PRO A 17 -10.58 14.48 24.98
C PRO A 17 -9.84 13.52 24.04
N TYR A 18 -9.50 14.01 22.85
CA TYR A 18 -8.58 13.34 21.94
C TYR A 18 -7.26 13.11 22.68
N GLN A 19 -7.04 11.90 23.19
CA GLN A 19 -5.68 11.47 23.49
C GLN A 19 -4.97 11.37 22.15
N LEU A 20 -3.95 12.21 21.97
CA LEU A 20 -3.06 12.10 20.83
C LEU A 20 -2.51 10.67 20.82
N PRO A 21 -2.64 9.91 19.71
CA PRO A 21 -2.07 8.58 19.65
C PRO A 21 -0.57 8.67 19.92
N PRO A 22 0.05 7.59 20.43
CA PRO A 22 1.48 7.54 20.66
C PRO A 22 2.20 8.01 19.39
N ALA A 23 3.20 8.88 19.57
CA ALA A 23 4.03 9.35 18.47
C ALA A 23 4.55 8.14 17.67
N PRO A 24 4.61 8.25 16.33
CA PRO A 24 5.11 7.16 15.50
C PRO A 24 6.47 6.68 16.04
N PRO A 25 6.77 5.37 16.00
CA PRO A 25 8.05 4.85 16.44
C PRO A 25 9.17 5.67 15.81
N VAL A 26 10.00 6.22 16.69
CA VAL A 26 10.96 7.29 16.41
C VAL A 26 11.96 6.84 15.33
N THR A 27 11.80 7.43 14.14
CA THR A 27 12.81 7.87 13.16
C THR A 27 13.91 6.88 12.74
N PHE A 28 13.74 6.27 11.56
CA PHE A 28 14.90 5.85 10.76
C PHE A 28 14.78 6.12 9.25
N VAL A 29 13.63 6.65 8.78
CA VAL A 29 13.59 7.19 7.42
C VAL A 29 14.40 8.47 7.44
N ARG A 30 15.57 8.44 6.81
CA ARG A 30 16.39 9.64 6.62
C ARG A 30 15.53 10.69 5.92
N ASP A 31 15.50 11.90 6.46
CA ASP A 31 14.74 13.04 5.91
C ASP A 31 15.06 13.32 4.44
N VAL A 32 16.23 12.90 3.95
CA VAL A 32 16.67 13.07 2.57
C VAL A 32 17.10 11.73 1.99
N MET A 33 16.44 11.33 0.92
CA MET A 33 16.81 10.17 0.12
C MET A 33 18.13 10.44 -0.62
N ARG A 34 19.02 9.45 -0.66
CA ARG A 34 20.36 9.58 -1.27
C ARG A 34 20.54 8.57 -2.39
N THR A 35 20.29 8.99 -3.62
CA THR A 35 20.17 8.12 -4.80
C THR A 35 21.30 8.33 -5.81
N LEU A 36 21.84 7.23 -6.32
CA LEU A 36 22.67 7.21 -7.53
C LEU A 36 21.94 6.42 -8.60
N VAL A 37 21.72 7.00 -9.77
CA VAL A 37 21.06 6.35 -10.91
C VAL A 37 22.04 6.24 -12.07
N LEU A 38 22.22 5.01 -12.57
CA LEU A 38 23.17 4.66 -13.61
C LEU A 38 22.44 3.98 -14.78
N GLY A 39 22.64 4.47 -15.99
CA GLY A 39 22.40 3.67 -17.20
C GLY A 39 23.54 2.68 -17.37
N VAL A 40 23.24 1.38 -17.49
CA VAL A 40 24.24 0.32 -17.52
C VAL A 40 24.22 -0.43 -18.84
N ASP A 41 25.30 -0.31 -19.60
CA ASP A 41 25.53 -1.09 -20.81
C ASP A 41 26.22 -2.40 -20.45
N LEU A 42 25.54 -3.52 -20.71
CA LEU A 42 25.96 -4.84 -20.28
C LEU A 42 26.58 -5.59 -21.46
N CYS A 43 27.88 -5.92 -21.38
CA CYS A 43 28.57 -6.68 -22.43
C CYS A 43 28.50 -6.01 -23.82
N GLY A 44 28.69 -4.69 -23.85
CA GLY A 44 28.61 -3.90 -25.08
C GLY A 44 27.18 -3.73 -25.63
N ARG A 45 26.16 -4.28 -24.97
CA ARG A 45 24.75 -4.02 -25.29
C ARG A 45 24.32 -2.76 -24.58
N VAL A 46 23.89 -1.78 -25.36
CA VAL A 46 23.41 -0.50 -24.85
C VAL A 46 22.07 -0.70 -24.14
N SER A 47 21.87 -0.09 -22.97
CA SER A 47 20.60 -0.24 -22.23
C SER A 47 19.40 0.35 -22.96
N GLY A 48 19.61 1.28 -23.90
CA GLY A 48 18.57 2.01 -24.62
C GLY A 48 17.85 3.06 -23.79
N VAL A 49 18.23 3.23 -22.52
CA VAL A 49 17.59 4.14 -21.58
C VAL A 49 17.96 5.59 -21.89
N ASN A 50 16.97 6.47 -22.02
CA ASN A 50 17.21 7.91 -22.16
C ASN A 50 17.50 8.52 -20.78
N MET A 51 18.79 8.65 -20.44
CA MET A 51 19.20 9.16 -19.12
C MET A 51 18.81 10.63 -18.86
N THR A 52 18.60 11.44 -19.89
CA THR A 52 18.06 12.80 -19.74
C THR A 52 16.61 12.76 -19.27
N LEU A 53 15.78 11.91 -19.90
CA LEU A 53 14.40 11.71 -19.47
C LEU A 53 14.33 11.18 -18.03
N ILE A 54 15.25 10.29 -17.63
CA ILE A 54 15.35 9.80 -16.25
C ILE A 54 15.76 10.91 -15.29
N GLN A 55 16.67 11.80 -15.69
CA GLN A 55 17.06 12.96 -14.87
C GLN A 55 15.86 13.87 -14.62
N ASP A 56 15.09 14.17 -15.67
CA ASP A 56 13.86 14.96 -15.56
C ASP A 56 12.86 14.28 -14.63
N ALA A 57 12.59 12.98 -14.86
CA ALA A 57 11.71 12.16 -14.03
C ALA A 57 12.07 12.17 -12.54
N TRP A 58 13.37 12.16 -12.24
CA TRP A 58 13.83 12.16 -10.85
C TRP A 58 13.59 13.52 -10.18
N ALA A 59 13.68 14.60 -10.96
CA ALA A 59 13.43 15.95 -10.49
C ALA A 59 11.92 16.28 -10.37
N THR A 60 11.08 15.64 -11.19
CA THR A 60 9.63 15.85 -11.24
C THR A 60 8.86 14.70 -10.59
N ASP A 61 8.72 13.57 -11.27
CA ASP A 61 7.74 12.53 -10.97
C ASP A 61 8.11 11.72 -9.71
N ILE A 62 9.33 11.18 -9.65
CA ILE A 62 9.80 10.40 -8.49
C ILE A 62 9.82 11.28 -7.25
N ARG A 63 10.37 12.50 -7.37
CA ARG A 63 10.39 13.46 -6.27
C ARG A 63 8.99 13.78 -5.79
N THR A 64 8.09 14.14 -6.71
CA THR A 64 6.71 14.49 -6.37
C THR A 64 5.99 13.32 -5.70
N PHE A 65 6.20 12.10 -6.17
CA PHE A 65 5.63 10.90 -5.58
C PHE A 65 6.05 10.73 -4.11
N PHE A 66 7.36 10.68 -3.83
CA PHE A 66 7.86 10.46 -2.48
C PHE A 66 7.57 11.63 -1.55
N GLU A 67 7.72 12.87 -2.00
CA GLU A 67 7.44 14.05 -1.17
C GLU A 67 5.95 14.20 -0.85
N LYS A 68 5.05 13.94 -1.81
CA LYS A 68 3.61 13.98 -1.55
C LYS A 68 3.15 12.81 -0.68
N GLY A 69 3.56 11.58 -1.00
CA GLY A 69 3.14 10.39 -0.26
C GLY A 69 3.66 10.37 1.19
N SER A 70 4.82 10.96 1.44
CA SER A 70 5.37 11.08 2.79
C SER A 70 4.96 12.35 3.53
N PHE A 71 4.11 13.19 2.94
CA PHE A 71 3.76 14.51 3.49
C PHE A 71 5.00 15.37 3.84
N GLY A 72 6.06 15.24 3.04
CA GLY A 72 7.33 15.94 3.22
C GLY A 72 8.28 15.32 4.24
N ALA A 73 7.92 14.20 4.88
CA ALA A 73 8.83 13.48 5.79
C ALA A 73 10.04 12.87 5.05
N LEU A 74 9.86 12.49 3.77
CA LEU A 74 10.94 12.03 2.90
C LEU A 74 11.14 13.01 1.75
N LYS A 75 12.32 13.62 1.68
CA LYS A 75 12.71 14.55 0.61
C LYS A 75 13.56 13.86 -0.43
N VAL A 76 13.33 14.19 -1.69
CA VAL A 76 14.20 13.79 -2.81
C VAL A 76 14.91 15.04 -3.30
N SER A 77 16.12 15.27 -2.78
CA SER A 77 16.88 16.48 -3.10
C SER A 77 17.33 16.48 -4.55
N SER A 78 17.31 17.64 -5.23
CA SER A 78 17.95 17.83 -6.54
C SER A 78 19.45 18.10 -6.46
N ASN A 79 20.01 18.23 -5.25
CA ASN A 79 21.44 18.47 -5.06
C ASN A 79 22.23 17.20 -5.40
N ILE A 80 23.23 17.34 -6.26
CA ILE A 80 24.06 16.23 -6.76
C ILE A 80 24.75 15.41 -5.66
N ASN A 81 24.98 16.00 -4.48
CA ASN A 81 25.56 15.31 -3.33
C ASN A 81 24.61 14.32 -2.64
N TYR A 82 23.31 14.42 -2.93
CA TYR A 82 22.25 13.54 -2.43
C TYR A 82 21.67 12.70 -3.55
N THR A 83 21.35 13.29 -4.69
CA THR A 83 20.75 12.62 -5.84
C THR A 83 21.59 12.85 -7.08
N ARG A 84 22.08 11.78 -7.71
CA ARG A 84 22.86 11.90 -8.94
C ARG A 84 22.34 10.93 -10.00
N VAL A 85 21.79 11.48 -11.06
CA VAL A 85 21.54 10.76 -12.31
C VAL A 85 22.76 10.96 -13.22
N VAL A 86 23.46 9.89 -13.56
CA VAL A 86 24.64 9.95 -14.44
C VAL A 86 24.15 9.86 -15.88
N LEU A 87 24.31 10.95 -16.63
CA LEU A 87 23.81 11.06 -18.01
C LEU A 87 24.55 10.13 -18.99
N GLU A 88 25.81 9.86 -18.73
CA GLU A 88 26.60 8.91 -19.51
C GLU A 88 26.46 7.49 -18.97
N HIS A 89 26.18 6.54 -19.87
CA HIS A 89 26.09 5.14 -19.51
C HIS A 89 27.42 4.62 -18.97
N VAL A 90 27.38 3.68 -18.03
CA VAL A 90 28.54 2.90 -17.59
C VAL A 90 28.55 1.56 -18.30
N ALA A 91 29.68 1.20 -18.89
CA ALA A 91 29.85 -0.11 -19.53
C ALA A 91 30.45 -1.11 -18.53
N ILE A 92 29.86 -2.31 -18.45
CA ILE A 92 30.36 -3.41 -17.63
C ILE A 92 30.68 -4.64 -18.48
N PRO A 93 31.68 -5.47 -18.10
CA PRO A 93 32.12 -6.59 -18.91
C PRO A 93 31.08 -7.71 -18.99
N CYS A 94 31.30 -8.66 -19.90
CA CYS A 94 30.39 -9.80 -20.11
C CYS A 94 30.38 -10.81 -18.95
N SER A 95 31.41 -10.80 -18.13
CA SER A 95 31.55 -11.67 -16.97
C SER A 95 32.51 -11.06 -15.95
N GLY A 96 32.47 -11.59 -14.74
CA GLY A 96 33.37 -11.20 -13.66
C GLY A 96 33.21 -12.09 -12.45
N THR A 97 33.77 -11.65 -11.32
CA THR A 97 33.61 -12.29 -10.00
C THR A 97 33.18 -11.21 -9.02
N ASN A 98 32.12 -11.47 -8.25
CA ASN A 98 31.63 -10.52 -7.26
C ASN A 98 32.48 -10.60 -5.97
N SER A 99 32.21 -9.71 -5.02
CA SER A 99 32.92 -9.64 -3.73
C SER A 99 32.80 -10.91 -2.85
N ASP A 100 31.84 -11.79 -3.13
CA ASP A 100 31.70 -13.08 -2.44
C ASP A 100 32.49 -14.21 -3.12
N GLY A 101 33.25 -13.91 -4.18
CA GLY A 101 33.97 -14.91 -4.97
C GLY A 101 33.11 -15.67 -5.98
N ILE A 102 31.84 -15.27 -6.17
CA ILE A 102 30.92 -15.92 -7.12
C ILE A 102 31.15 -15.35 -8.52
N ARG A 103 31.39 -16.24 -9.49
CA ARG A 103 31.45 -15.87 -10.90
C ARG A 103 30.07 -15.49 -11.41
N TRP A 104 30.01 -14.43 -12.19
CA TRP A 104 28.79 -13.98 -12.84
C TRP A 104 29.04 -13.77 -14.34
N GLY A 105 27.98 -13.86 -15.13
CA GLY A 105 27.98 -13.58 -16.57
C GLY A 105 26.67 -12.93 -16.98
N VAL A 106 26.59 -12.45 -18.22
CA VAL A 106 25.31 -12.01 -18.81
C VAL A 106 24.36 -13.19 -18.94
N THR A 107 23.13 -13.02 -18.47
CA THR A 107 22.06 -14.02 -18.52
C THR A 107 20.71 -13.32 -18.51
N ASN A 108 19.69 -13.96 -19.08
CA ASN A 108 18.29 -13.53 -19.00
C ASN A 108 17.56 -14.14 -17.77
N GLN A 109 18.27 -14.86 -16.91
CA GLN A 109 17.73 -15.41 -15.66
C GLN A 109 18.70 -15.14 -14.51
N PRO A 110 18.98 -13.87 -14.18
CA PRO A 110 19.91 -13.54 -13.12
C PRO A 110 19.31 -13.91 -11.77
N ASN A 111 20.12 -14.53 -10.91
CA ASN A 111 19.83 -14.64 -9.48
C ASN A 111 20.46 -13.47 -8.72
N SER A 112 20.22 -13.39 -7.41
CA SER A 112 20.73 -12.31 -6.55
C SER A 112 22.26 -12.17 -6.58
N ALA A 113 23.01 -13.27 -6.70
CA ALA A 113 24.48 -13.24 -6.76
C ALA A 113 24.99 -12.63 -8.07
N ILE A 114 24.31 -12.93 -9.19
CA ILE A 114 24.62 -12.35 -10.51
C ILE A 114 24.29 -10.85 -10.52
N LEU A 115 23.10 -10.46 -10.03
CA LEU A 115 22.71 -9.05 -9.91
C LEU A 115 23.70 -8.25 -9.05
N LYS A 116 24.15 -8.83 -7.92
CA LYS A 116 25.20 -8.26 -7.08
C LYS A 116 26.50 -8.02 -7.87
N GLY A 117 26.91 -9.01 -8.68
CA GLY A 117 28.11 -8.90 -9.53
C GLY A 117 28.02 -7.77 -10.57
N TRP A 118 26.87 -7.65 -11.24
CA TRP A 118 26.62 -6.55 -12.18
C TRP A 118 26.65 -5.18 -11.49
N ALA A 119 26.00 -5.06 -10.32
CA ALA A 119 25.98 -3.83 -9.55
C ALA A 119 27.37 -3.42 -9.08
N GLU A 120 28.20 -4.36 -8.62
CA GLU A 120 29.59 -4.07 -8.22
C GLU A 120 30.47 -3.63 -9.40
N ALA A 121 30.28 -4.22 -10.59
CA ALA A 121 30.97 -3.78 -11.78
C ALA A 121 30.55 -2.36 -12.21
N ALA A 122 29.25 -2.05 -12.12
CA ALA A 122 28.73 -0.71 -12.43
C ALA A 122 29.21 0.33 -11.40
N ASP A 123 29.21 -0.04 -10.12
CA ASP A 123 29.77 0.76 -9.03
C ASP A 123 31.27 1.04 -9.29
N ALA A 124 32.06 0.04 -9.67
CA ALA A 124 33.48 0.22 -9.99
C ALA A 124 33.68 1.17 -11.18
N ALA A 125 32.88 1.05 -12.24
CA ALA A 125 32.92 1.95 -13.39
C ALA A 125 32.55 3.40 -13.01
N ALA A 126 31.52 3.59 -12.19
CA ALA A 126 31.13 4.90 -11.67
C ALA A 126 32.23 5.49 -10.77
N LYS A 127 32.86 4.68 -9.91
CA LYS A 127 33.97 5.09 -9.04
C LYS A 127 35.20 5.52 -9.85
N ALA A 128 35.51 4.83 -10.95
CA ALA A 128 36.60 5.23 -11.86
C ALA A 128 36.39 6.62 -12.48
N ARG A 129 35.15 7.10 -12.54
CA ARG A 129 34.78 8.48 -12.94
C ARG A 129 34.78 9.48 -11.78
N GLY A 130 35.29 9.10 -10.61
CA GLY A 130 35.37 9.97 -9.44
C GLY A 130 34.04 10.15 -8.69
N ILE A 131 33.04 9.30 -8.91
CA ILE A 131 31.76 9.38 -8.19
C ILE A 131 31.91 8.81 -6.77
N PRO A 132 31.60 9.58 -5.71
CA PRO A 132 31.74 9.13 -4.32
C PRO A 132 30.56 8.22 -3.93
N LEU A 133 30.64 6.93 -4.24
CA LEU A 133 29.54 5.96 -4.04
C LEU A 133 29.00 5.89 -2.60
N GLN A 134 29.84 6.13 -1.60
CA GLN A 134 29.47 6.18 -0.18
C GLN A 134 28.48 7.30 0.15
N SER A 135 28.35 8.30 -0.74
CA SER A 135 27.40 9.38 -0.60
C SER A 135 25.97 9.01 -1.02
N TYR A 136 25.76 7.80 -1.53
CA TYR A 136 24.47 7.35 -2.05
C TYR A 136 24.10 6.01 -1.42
N VAL A 137 22.94 5.97 -0.76
CA VAL A 137 22.43 4.80 -0.04
C VAL A 137 21.69 3.88 -1.00
N GLN A 138 20.79 4.46 -1.80
CA GLN A 138 20.05 3.79 -2.85
C GLN A 138 20.85 3.86 -4.16
N ARG A 139 21.07 2.71 -4.81
CA ARG A 139 21.73 2.64 -6.12
C ARG A 139 20.83 1.95 -7.13
N ILE A 140 20.56 2.64 -8.22
CA ILE A 140 19.60 2.24 -9.24
C ILE A 140 20.36 2.00 -10.54
N TYR A 141 20.19 0.80 -11.09
CA TYR A 141 20.83 0.33 -12.31
C TYR A 141 19.76 0.14 -13.38
N LEU A 142 19.75 1.01 -14.40
CA LEU A 142 18.85 0.95 -15.53
C LEU A 142 19.53 0.19 -16.67
N MET A 143 19.06 -1.03 -16.91
CA MET A 143 19.69 -2.02 -17.78
C MET A 143 18.85 -2.27 -19.03
N SER A 144 19.47 -2.88 -20.05
CA SER A 144 18.73 -3.41 -21.20
C SER A 144 17.69 -4.47 -20.79
N ASP A 145 16.72 -4.74 -21.65
CA ASP A 145 15.76 -5.86 -21.54
C ASP A 145 16.42 -7.25 -21.39
N SER A 146 17.70 -7.39 -21.75
CA SER A 146 18.44 -8.66 -21.72
C SER A 146 18.64 -9.29 -20.34
N ILE A 147 18.22 -8.62 -19.26
CA ILE A 147 18.21 -9.18 -17.90
C ILE A 147 17.07 -10.19 -17.67
N GLY A 148 16.07 -10.26 -18.57
CA GLY A 148 14.96 -11.23 -18.57
C GLY A 148 14.00 -11.23 -17.37
N THR A 149 14.23 -10.37 -16.37
CA THR A 149 13.22 -9.87 -15.43
C THR A 149 12.90 -8.40 -15.74
N ASN A 150 11.70 -7.92 -15.41
CA ASN A 150 11.36 -6.51 -15.59
C ASN A 150 12.09 -5.63 -14.56
N SER A 151 12.21 -6.11 -13.33
CA SER A 151 12.84 -5.37 -12.24
C SER A 151 13.23 -6.28 -11.06
N TRP A 152 14.06 -5.75 -10.16
CA TRP A 152 14.42 -6.35 -8.88
C TRP A 152 14.91 -5.29 -7.90
N GLY A 153 14.57 -5.44 -6.62
CA GLY A 153 14.96 -4.54 -5.54
C GLY A 153 15.44 -5.33 -4.33
N THR A 154 16.53 -4.91 -3.71
CA THR A 154 16.91 -5.46 -2.41
C THR A 154 15.95 -4.93 -1.34
N ILE A 155 15.41 -5.83 -0.53
CA ILE A 155 14.54 -5.47 0.58
C ILE A 155 15.39 -5.05 1.77
N ASN A 156 15.13 -3.87 2.32
CA ASN A 156 15.77 -3.39 3.54
C ASN A 156 14.92 -3.69 4.77
N CYS A 157 14.80 -4.97 5.12
CA CYS A 157 14.04 -5.40 6.29
C CYS A 157 14.79 -6.48 7.12
N PRO A 158 14.85 -6.33 8.47
CA PRO A 158 14.53 -5.11 9.20
C PRO A 158 15.46 -3.98 8.72
N LEU A 159 15.04 -2.72 8.83
CA LEU A 159 15.82 -1.59 8.28
C LEU A 159 17.26 -1.62 8.80
N GLY A 160 18.19 -1.92 7.90
CA GLY A 160 19.61 -2.12 8.20
C GLY A 160 20.51 -1.07 7.55
N ALA A 161 21.79 -1.08 7.94
CA ALA A 161 22.80 -0.18 7.40
C ALA A 161 23.33 -0.59 6.00
N ALA A 162 22.74 -1.60 5.37
CA ALA A 162 23.19 -2.10 4.07
C ALA A 162 22.89 -1.11 2.94
N PHE A 163 23.77 -1.06 1.94
CA PHE A 163 23.45 -0.40 0.68
C PHE A 163 22.32 -1.17 -0.01
N VAL A 164 21.33 -0.43 -0.49
CA VAL A 164 20.15 -0.99 -1.12
C VAL A 164 20.18 -0.68 -2.61
N ARG A 165 19.77 -1.65 -3.41
CA ARG A 165 19.97 -1.67 -4.85
C ARG A 165 18.66 -1.96 -5.58
N VAL A 166 18.55 -1.38 -6.77
CA VAL A 166 17.44 -1.58 -7.71
C VAL A 166 18.01 -1.86 -9.09
N TRP A 167 17.48 -2.87 -9.76
CA TRP A 167 17.75 -3.18 -11.16
C TRP A 167 16.45 -3.07 -11.92
N ILE A 168 16.40 -2.24 -12.96
CA ILE A 168 15.26 -2.11 -13.85
C ILE A 168 15.71 -2.52 -15.24
N GLY A 169 15.05 -3.52 -15.83
CA GLY A 169 15.19 -3.85 -17.24
C GLY A 169 14.38 -2.87 -18.07
N MET A 170 14.82 -2.58 -19.29
CA MET A 170 14.09 -1.69 -20.19
C MET A 170 12.68 -2.24 -20.43
N VAL A 171 11.67 -1.49 -19.99
CA VAL A 171 10.25 -1.79 -20.21
C VAL A 171 9.66 -0.82 -21.24
N SER A 172 8.57 -1.24 -21.89
CA SER A 172 7.92 -0.46 -22.95
C SER A 172 7.26 0.80 -22.38
N GLY A 173 7.98 1.91 -22.40
CA GLY A 173 7.45 3.22 -22.08
C GLY A 173 7.81 3.74 -20.69
N PHE A 174 7.69 5.06 -20.55
CA PHE A 174 8.13 5.78 -19.37
C PHE A 174 7.25 5.51 -18.14
N SER A 175 5.94 5.34 -18.34
CA SER A 175 4.98 5.05 -17.26
C SER A 175 5.30 3.75 -16.52
N ASP A 176 5.61 2.68 -17.26
CA ASP A 176 6.02 1.41 -16.65
C ASP A 176 7.34 1.54 -15.91
N THR A 177 8.31 2.27 -16.47
CA THR A 177 9.59 2.53 -15.80
C THR A 177 9.36 3.25 -14.47
N LEU A 178 8.53 4.29 -14.45
CA LEU A 178 8.21 5.04 -13.24
C LEU A 178 7.54 4.15 -12.18
N ARG A 179 6.56 3.33 -12.60
CA ARG A 179 5.90 2.36 -11.73
C ARG A 179 6.90 1.39 -11.10
N LEU A 180 7.76 0.77 -11.91
CA LEU A 180 8.75 -0.19 -11.41
C LEU A 180 9.76 0.48 -10.49
N LEU A 181 10.22 1.69 -10.81
CA LEU A 181 11.09 2.46 -9.93
C LEU A 181 10.47 2.67 -8.56
N VAL A 182 9.22 3.13 -8.49
CA VAL A 182 8.50 3.32 -7.22
C VAL A 182 8.33 1.99 -6.46
N HIS A 183 8.02 0.89 -7.17
CA HIS A 183 7.90 -0.45 -6.59
C HIS A 183 9.23 -0.90 -5.96
N GLU A 184 10.30 -0.93 -6.73
CA GLU A 184 11.59 -1.43 -6.27
C GLU A 184 12.23 -0.52 -5.20
N MET A 185 11.97 0.79 -5.28
CA MET A 185 12.36 1.71 -4.22
C MET A 185 11.56 1.48 -2.93
N GLY A 186 10.32 1.02 -3.02
CA GLY A 186 9.55 0.55 -1.86
C GLY A 186 10.28 -0.58 -1.12
N HIS A 187 10.84 -1.56 -1.84
CA HIS A 187 11.69 -2.59 -1.23
C HIS A 187 12.92 -2.01 -0.54
N ASN A 188 13.56 -1.01 -1.15
CA ASN A 188 14.72 -0.31 -0.55
C ASN A 188 14.36 0.43 0.75
N LEU A 189 13.07 0.77 0.94
CA LEU A 189 12.50 1.35 2.15
C LEU A 189 11.93 0.30 3.12
N GLY A 190 12.12 -0.99 2.83
CA GLY A 190 11.72 -2.11 3.70
C GLY A 190 10.31 -2.65 3.45
N LEU A 191 9.64 -2.24 2.38
CA LEU A 191 8.32 -2.77 2.03
C LEU A 191 8.43 -4.14 1.36
N ARG A 192 7.49 -5.03 1.67
CA ARG A 192 7.18 -6.24 0.90
C ARG A 192 6.13 -5.95 -0.16
N HIS A 193 5.86 -6.94 -1.03
CA HIS A 193 4.75 -6.87 -1.96
C HIS A 193 3.42 -6.69 -1.23
N SER A 194 2.44 -6.08 -1.91
CA SER A 194 1.07 -5.98 -1.43
C SER A 194 0.20 -7.03 -2.10
N ARG A 195 -0.30 -7.94 -1.27
CA ARG A 195 -1.08 -9.12 -1.69
C ARG A 195 -2.56 -8.79 -1.70
N GLY A 196 -3.33 -9.60 -2.40
CA GLY A 196 -4.79 -9.50 -2.40
C GLY A 196 -5.42 -10.76 -2.98
N TYR A 197 -6.70 -10.93 -2.76
CA TYR A 197 -7.44 -12.07 -3.27
C TYR A 197 -7.98 -11.79 -4.68
N ASP A 198 -7.90 -12.77 -5.57
CA ASP A 198 -8.62 -12.74 -6.84
C ASP A 198 -10.09 -13.16 -6.68
N ASP A 199 -10.84 -13.21 -7.78
CA ASP A 199 -12.28 -13.55 -7.76
C ASP A 199 -12.56 -14.98 -7.31
N ASN A 200 -11.57 -15.87 -7.43
CA ASN A 200 -11.68 -17.26 -7.00
C ASN A 200 -11.24 -17.44 -5.54
N GLY A 201 -11.01 -16.32 -4.82
CA GLY A 201 -10.53 -16.35 -3.44
C GLY A 201 -9.08 -16.85 -3.31
N GLN A 202 -8.30 -16.86 -4.39
CA GLN A 202 -6.88 -17.24 -4.31
C GLN A 202 -6.04 -16.02 -3.97
N LEU A 203 -5.13 -16.19 -3.01
CA LEU A 203 -4.24 -15.13 -2.55
C LEU A 203 -3.09 -14.92 -3.55
N GLN A 204 -3.05 -13.76 -4.18
CA GLN A 204 -2.07 -13.38 -5.19
C GLN A 204 -0.99 -12.46 -4.59
N GLU A 205 0.27 -12.71 -4.95
CA GLU A 205 1.42 -11.96 -4.41
C GLU A 205 1.34 -10.46 -4.69
N TYR A 206 0.84 -10.09 -5.88
CA TYR A 206 0.65 -8.71 -6.30
C TYR A 206 -0.85 -8.34 -6.40
N GLY A 207 -1.70 -9.04 -5.64
CA GLY A 207 -3.16 -8.93 -5.75
C GLY A 207 -3.74 -7.57 -5.35
N ASP A 208 -3.02 -6.76 -4.57
CA ASP A 208 -3.46 -5.40 -4.24
C ASP A 208 -3.11 -4.41 -5.37
N ARG A 209 -4.04 -4.28 -6.31
CA ARG A 209 -3.90 -3.36 -7.46
C ARG A 209 -4.15 -1.89 -7.11
N SER A 210 -4.25 -1.55 -5.82
CA SER A 210 -4.39 -0.18 -5.35
C SER A 210 -3.08 0.39 -4.79
N CYS A 211 -2.05 -0.43 -4.65
CA CYS A 211 -0.79 -0.10 -4.00
C CYS A 211 0.40 -0.33 -4.95
N PRO A 212 1.43 0.54 -4.97
CA PRO A 212 2.59 0.33 -5.83
C PRO A 212 3.33 -0.97 -5.57
N MET A 213 3.23 -1.53 -4.37
CA MET A 213 3.82 -2.83 -4.03
C MET A 213 3.01 -4.03 -4.54
N GLY A 214 1.82 -3.82 -5.12
CA GLY A 214 1.07 -4.81 -5.87
C GLY A 214 1.12 -4.53 -7.39
N ALA A 215 0.06 -4.87 -8.12
CA ALA A 215 -0.03 -4.72 -9.58
C ALA A 215 -0.83 -3.48 -10.02
N VAL A 216 -0.30 -2.29 -9.76
CA VAL A 216 -0.85 -1.01 -10.28
C VAL A 216 -0.41 -0.75 -11.73
N PRO A 217 -1.12 0.05 -12.53
CA PRO A 217 -0.63 0.50 -13.85
C PRO A 217 0.26 1.74 -13.77
N VAL A 218 0.07 2.57 -12.75
CA VAL A 218 0.81 3.81 -12.47
C VAL A 218 1.02 3.95 -10.97
N PRO A 219 2.01 4.72 -10.50
CA PRO A 219 2.20 4.95 -9.06
C PRO A 219 0.95 5.52 -8.38
N THR A 220 0.64 4.97 -7.20
CA THR A 220 -0.42 5.39 -6.27
C THR A 220 0.15 5.50 -4.86
N HIS A 221 -0.58 6.05 -3.89
CA HIS A 221 -0.10 6.05 -2.52
C HIS A 221 0.08 4.59 -2.02
N TYR A 222 1.10 4.32 -1.20
CA TYR A 222 1.20 3.02 -0.53
C TYR A 222 -0.03 2.77 0.34
N ASN A 223 -0.42 1.51 0.56
CA ASN A 223 -1.57 1.23 1.42
C ASN A 223 -1.28 1.64 2.88
N ALA A 224 -2.32 1.65 3.72
CA ALA A 224 -2.21 2.16 5.08
C ALA A 224 -1.16 1.40 5.91
N ALA A 225 -1.11 0.07 5.82
CA ALA A 225 -0.12 -0.73 6.54
C ALA A 225 1.32 -0.31 6.20
N GLN A 226 1.62 -0.18 4.91
CA GLN A 226 2.96 0.22 4.45
C GLN A 226 3.26 1.69 4.73
N SER A 227 2.27 2.57 4.61
CA SER A 227 2.44 3.99 4.92
C SER A 227 2.73 4.23 6.40
N VAL A 228 2.07 3.48 7.29
CA VAL A 228 2.34 3.51 8.73
C VAL A 228 3.71 2.90 9.03
N TRP A 229 4.07 1.77 8.39
CA TRP A 229 5.40 1.17 8.51
C TRP A 229 6.53 2.14 8.15
N LEU A 230 6.34 2.91 7.07
CA LEU A 230 7.30 3.93 6.65
C LEU A 230 7.30 5.18 7.54
N GLY A 231 6.37 5.30 8.49
CA GLY A 231 6.16 6.52 9.27
C GLY A 231 5.67 7.70 8.43
N TRP A 232 5.11 7.46 7.25
CA TRP A 232 4.54 8.49 6.39
C TRP A 232 3.18 8.94 6.89
N THR A 233 2.40 8.01 7.46
CA THR A 233 1.14 8.31 8.13
C THR A 233 1.15 7.78 9.56
N THR A 234 0.35 8.42 10.40
CA THR A 234 0.03 7.97 11.76
C THR A 234 -1.46 7.58 11.78
N PRO A 235 -1.82 6.40 12.32
CA PRO A 235 -3.22 6.01 12.51
C PRO A 235 -3.98 7.07 13.31
N GLN A 236 -5.23 7.35 12.91
CA GLN A 236 -6.05 8.29 13.68
C GLN A 236 -6.42 7.78 15.07
N ALA A 237 -6.53 6.46 15.18
CA ALA A 237 -6.75 5.74 16.41
C ALA A 237 -6.10 4.35 16.30
N VAL A 238 -5.64 3.84 17.44
CA VAL A 238 -5.21 2.46 17.62
C VAL A 238 -6.25 1.82 18.54
N LEU A 239 -6.96 0.81 18.05
CA LEU A 239 -8.15 0.24 18.69
C LEU A 239 -7.88 -1.19 19.15
N ALA A 240 -8.07 -1.43 20.45
CA ALA A 240 -7.97 -2.72 21.11
C ALA A 240 -9.34 -3.21 21.63
N ALA A 241 -9.34 -4.30 22.39
CA ALA A 241 -10.53 -4.92 22.93
C ALA A 241 -11.40 -4.00 23.81
N GLU A 242 -10.78 -3.04 24.49
CA GLU A 242 -11.43 -2.05 25.35
C GLU A 242 -12.09 -0.91 24.58
N ASP A 243 -11.56 -0.56 23.41
CA ASP A 243 -12.10 0.50 22.55
C ASP A 243 -13.27 0.03 21.68
N LEU A 244 -13.36 -1.28 21.44
CA LEU A 244 -14.41 -1.93 20.65
C LEU A 244 -15.12 -3.01 21.47
N PRO A 245 -15.99 -2.64 22.44
CA PRO A 245 -16.76 -3.61 23.20
C PRO A 245 -17.64 -4.48 22.30
N MET A 246 -18.00 -5.68 22.79
CA MET A 246 -18.82 -6.61 22.01
C MET A 246 -20.21 -6.02 21.77
N GLY A 247 -20.71 -6.20 20.55
CA GLY A 247 -22.05 -5.83 20.11
C GLY A 247 -22.38 -4.34 20.16
N MET A 248 -21.38 -3.47 20.32
CA MET A 248 -21.56 -2.02 20.32
C MET A 248 -20.94 -1.40 19.06
N TRP A 249 -21.73 -0.59 18.36
CA TRP A 249 -21.27 0.17 17.20
C TRP A 249 -20.56 1.46 17.62
N THR A 250 -19.34 1.64 17.11
CA THR A 250 -18.57 2.89 17.26
C THR A 250 -18.32 3.52 15.90
N VAL A 251 -18.61 4.82 15.79
CA VAL A 251 -18.50 5.57 14.52
C VAL A 251 -17.22 6.39 14.48
N PHE A 252 -16.51 6.29 13.36
CA PHE A 252 -15.27 7.01 13.08
C PHE A 252 -15.36 7.80 11.78
N GLY A 253 -14.80 9.00 11.76
CA GLY A 253 -14.51 9.74 10.53
C GLY A 253 -13.05 9.52 10.12
N ILE A 254 -12.80 8.96 8.95
CA ILE A 254 -11.48 8.62 8.43
C ILE A 254 -11.10 9.63 7.33
N ARG A 255 -9.96 10.29 7.49
CA ARG A 255 -9.37 11.17 6.48
C ARG A 255 -8.75 10.37 5.34
N GLY A 256 -8.75 10.95 4.15
CA GLY A 256 -8.10 10.39 2.97
C GLY A 256 -6.63 10.07 3.22
N LEU A 257 -6.22 8.83 2.90
CA LEU A 257 -4.88 8.30 3.16
C LEU A 257 -3.79 9.15 2.47
N ALA A 258 -4.05 9.60 1.24
CA ALA A 258 -3.13 10.41 0.46
C ALA A 258 -3.27 11.94 0.71
N ASP A 259 -4.15 12.34 1.63
CA ASP A 259 -4.48 13.75 1.88
C ASP A 259 -4.04 14.23 3.26
N SER A 260 -3.76 13.31 4.18
CA SER A 260 -3.37 13.67 5.54
C SER A 260 -2.30 12.71 6.10
N PRO A 261 -1.27 13.24 6.80
CA PRO A 261 -0.34 12.41 7.56
C PRO A 261 -1.01 11.75 8.77
N PHE A 262 -2.25 12.11 9.08
CA PHE A 262 -3.07 11.52 10.13
C PHE A 262 -4.32 10.89 9.50
N SER A 263 -4.28 9.59 9.27
CA SER A 263 -5.29 8.88 8.49
C SER A 263 -5.38 7.42 8.93
N SER A 264 -6.40 6.69 8.45
CA SER A 264 -6.70 5.29 8.80
C SER A 264 -7.03 5.02 10.28
N LEU A 265 -7.53 3.82 10.55
CA LEU A 265 -7.64 3.23 11.88
C LEU A 265 -6.73 2.00 11.91
N GLN A 266 -5.99 1.81 13.00
CA GLN A 266 -5.24 0.59 13.26
C GLN A 266 -6.00 -0.20 14.33
N ILE A 267 -6.28 -1.47 14.06
CA ILE A 267 -7.02 -2.35 14.96
C ILE A 267 -6.08 -3.48 15.40
N LEU A 268 -6.19 -3.91 16.66
CA LEU A 268 -5.37 -4.93 17.31
C LEU A 268 -6.16 -6.20 17.65
N PRO A 269 -6.51 -7.06 16.67
CA PRO A 269 -7.36 -8.23 16.89
C PRO A 269 -6.84 -9.23 17.93
N GLY A 270 -5.52 -9.37 18.05
CA GLY A 270 -4.90 -10.26 19.04
C GLY A 270 -5.22 -9.90 20.50
N THR A 271 -5.86 -8.76 20.76
CA THR A 271 -6.33 -8.37 22.10
C THR A 271 -7.67 -9.01 22.51
N TRP A 272 -8.43 -9.60 21.58
CA TRP A 272 -9.67 -10.36 21.88
C TRP A 272 -9.75 -11.72 21.18
N MET A 273 -9.01 -11.93 20.09
CA MET A 273 -8.96 -13.21 19.40
C MET A 273 -8.05 -14.18 20.15
N SER A 274 -8.58 -15.36 20.50
CA SER A 274 -7.80 -16.41 21.15
C SER A 274 -7.04 -17.31 20.17
N LYS A 275 -7.39 -17.27 18.87
CA LYS A 275 -6.77 -18.04 17.77
C LYS A 275 -6.82 -17.25 16.46
N GLY A 276 -5.92 -17.58 15.54
CA GLY A 276 -5.90 -17.05 14.16
C GLY A 276 -5.29 -15.65 14.02
N TRP A 277 -5.35 -14.83 15.07
CA TRP A 277 -4.76 -13.50 15.12
C TRP A 277 -3.82 -13.38 16.33
N GLY A 278 -2.53 -13.22 16.08
CA GLY A 278 -1.50 -12.97 17.10
C GLY A 278 -1.47 -11.52 17.58
N PHE A 279 -0.73 -11.26 18.66
CA PHE A 279 -0.58 -9.92 19.25
C PHE A 279 0.04 -8.88 18.30
N ASN A 280 0.84 -9.34 17.34
CA ASN A 280 1.50 -8.48 16.37
C ASN A 280 0.64 -8.26 15.11
N ASP A 281 -0.42 -9.04 14.90
CA ASP A 281 -1.28 -8.86 13.73
C ASP A 281 -2.12 -7.60 13.85
N LYS A 282 -2.22 -6.86 12.75
CA LYS A 282 -2.94 -5.59 12.65
C LYS A 282 -3.96 -5.66 11.52
N LEU A 283 -5.08 -4.97 11.73
CA LEU A 283 -5.97 -4.56 10.64
C LEU A 283 -5.87 -3.05 10.46
N TYR A 284 -5.92 -2.60 9.22
CA TYR A 284 -5.97 -1.18 8.87
C TYR A 284 -7.25 -0.90 8.08
N VAL A 285 -8.05 0.05 8.56
CA VAL A 285 -9.22 0.57 7.82
C VAL A 285 -8.84 1.96 7.30
N SER A 286 -8.84 2.17 5.99
CA SER A 286 -8.35 3.40 5.38
C SER A 286 -9.27 3.91 4.28
N PHE A 287 -9.27 5.22 4.05
CA PHE A 287 -10.05 5.86 2.98
C PHE A 287 -9.13 6.23 1.82
N ARG A 288 -9.37 5.64 0.64
CA ARG A 288 -8.62 5.93 -0.59
C ARG A 288 -9.35 6.97 -1.42
N ARG A 289 -9.00 8.24 -1.23
CA ARG A 289 -9.60 9.34 -1.98
C ARG A 289 -8.80 9.63 -3.23
N TYR A 290 -9.49 9.63 -4.36
CA TYR A 290 -8.89 10.06 -5.62
C TYR A 290 -8.88 11.59 -5.70
N SER A 291 -7.71 12.14 -6.00
CA SER A 291 -7.59 13.53 -6.44
C SER A 291 -6.41 13.66 -7.40
N PRO A 292 -6.54 14.43 -8.50
CA PRO A 292 -5.39 14.69 -9.37
C PRO A 292 -4.24 15.42 -8.66
N ALA A 293 -4.49 16.02 -7.49
CA ALA A 293 -3.50 16.74 -6.72
C ALA A 293 -2.70 15.86 -5.73
N ASN A 294 -3.22 14.70 -5.33
CA ASN A 294 -2.62 13.85 -4.29
C ASN A 294 -1.83 12.67 -4.88
N ALA A 295 -1.23 11.84 -4.02
CA ALA A 295 -0.46 10.68 -4.45
C ALA A 295 -1.31 9.52 -5.01
N ASP A 296 -2.65 9.59 -4.86
CA ASP A 296 -3.61 8.65 -5.42
C ASP A 296 -4.18 9.12 -6.79
N ALA A 297 -3.55 10.10 -7.44
CA ALA A 297 -3.91 10.53 -8.80
C ALA A 297 -3.89 9.38 -9.84
N GLY A 298 -3.08 8.34 -9.60
CA GLY A 298 -3.00 7.15 -10.44
C GLY A 298 -3.98 6.03 -10.09
N LEU A 299 -4.82 6.21 -9.07
CA LEU A 299 -5.63 5.13 -8.51
C LEU A 299 -6.63 4.60 -9.55
N LEU A 300 -6.76 3.27 -9.67
CA LEU A 300 -7.76 2.65 -10.54
C LEU A 300 -9.17 2.97 -10.04
N GLU A 301 -10.12 3.18 -10.96
CA GLU A 301 -11.50 3.58 -10.66
C GLU A 301 -12.17 2.69 -9.60
N ILE A 302 -11.94 1.38 -9.68
CA ILE A 302 -12.48 0.39 -8.74
C ILE A 302 -12.03 0.60 -7.28
N PHE A 303 -11.02 1.43 -7.01
CA PHE A 303 -10.53 1.77 -5.67
C PHE A 303 -10.75 3.25 -5.31
N ARG A 304 -11.22 4.09 -6.24
CA ARG A 304 -11.37 5.53 -6.01
C ARG A 304 -12.53 5.83 -5.08
N ASN A 305 -12.27 6.64 -4.06
CA ASN A 305 -13.25 7.10 -3.09
C ASN A 305 -13.92 5.93 -2.36
N LYS A 306 -13.11 4.96 -1.92
CA LYS A 306 -13.57 3.75 -1.23
C LYS A 306 -12.83 3.53 0.08
N ILE A 307 -13.45 2.78 0.98
CA ILE A 307 -12.78 2.27 2.18
C ILE A 307 -12.01 1.00 1.81
N GLN A 308 -10.80 0.83 2.31
CA GLN A 308 -10.04 -0.40 2.16
C GLN A 308 -9.69 -0.98 3.52
N ILE A 309 -9.73 -2.31 3.61
CA ILE A 309 -9.31 -3.05 4.78
C ILE A 309 -8.10 -3.89 4.41
N HIS A 310 -6.98 -3.61 5.06
CA HIS A 310 -5.74 -4.37 4.91
C HIS A 310 -5.43 -5.13 6.20
N MET A 311 -5.03 -6.39 6.05
CA MET A 311 -4.37 -7.14 7.11
C MET A 311 -2.86 -6.97 6.97
N HIS A 312 -2.17 -6.88 8.09
CA HIS A 312 -0.71 -6.93 8.15
C HIS A 312 -0.31 -7.80 9.33
N SER A 313 0.36 -8.92 9.05
CA SER A 313 0.97 -9.73 10.09
C SER A 313 2.36 -9.18 10.36
N GLU A 314 2.63 -8.70 11.56
CA GLU A 314 4.02 -8.42 11.92
C GLU A 314 4.64 -9.78 12.29
N GLY A 315 5.24 -10.45 11.29
CA GLY A 315 6.11 -11.61 11.49
C GLY A 315 7.25 -11.28 12.47
N TRP A 316 8.19 -12.21 12.69
CA TRP A 316 9.26 -11.98 13.67
C TRP A 316 10.15 -10.76 13.37
N ASP A 317 10.24 -10.34 12.11
CA ASP A 317 11.00 -9.18 11.64
C ASP A 317 10.11 -7.95 11.35
N GLY A 318 8.80 -8.05 11.51
CA GLY A 318 7.84 -6.95 11.31
C GLY A 318 7.55 -6.59 9.86
N CYS A 319 8.05 -7.35 8.87
CA CYS A 319 7.94 -6.99 7.45
C CYS A 319 7.29 -8.10 6.62
N GLU A 320 6.08 -8.50 6.97
CA GLU A 320 5.30 -9.35 6.07
C GLU A 320 4.62 -8.51 4.99
N SER A 321 4.18 -9.21 3.95
CA SER A 321 3.35 -8.60 2.92
C SER A 321 1.96 -8.26 3.50
N PRO A 322 1.51 -6.99 3.44
CA PRO A 322 0.12 -6.68 3.74
C PRO A 322 -0.82 -7.35 2.71
N VAL A 323 -2.04 -7.62 3.13
CA VAL A 323 -3.08 -8.24 2.30
C VAL A 323 -4.30 -7.33 2.24
N LEU A 324 -4.68 -6.87 1.05
CA LEU A 324 -5.98 -6.23 0.83
C LEU A 324 -7.08 -7.28 0.97
N LEU A 325 -7.88 -7.17 2.02
CA LEU A 325 -9.01 -8.07 2.28
C LEU A 325 -10.24 -7.64 1.47
N VAL A 326 -10.56 -6.35 1.50
CA VAL A 326 -11.74 -5.83 0.82
C VAL A 326 -11.59 -4.35 0.47
N THR A 327 -12.31 -3.95 -0.58
CA THR A 327 -12.60 -2.56 -0.90
C THR A 327 -14.11 -2.34 -0.79
N LEU A 328 -14.53 -1.39 0.03
CA LEU A 328 -15.92 -1.11 0.36
C LEU A 328 -16.41 0.20 -0.26
N ASP A 329 -17.61 0.14 -0.80
CA ASP A 329 -18.30 1.26 -1.43
C ASP A 329 -19.05 2.12 -0.42
N ALA A 330 -19.41 3.34 -0.85
CA ALA A 330 -20.42 4.11 -0.15
C ALA A 330 -21.76 3.33 -0.13
N PRO A 331 -22.58 3.48 0.92
CA PRO A 331 -23.91 2.87 0.90
C PRO A 331 -24.73 3.45 -0.25
N PRO A 332 -25.62 2.65 -0.86
CA PRO A 332 -26.49 3.13 -1.93
C PRO A 332 -27.33 4.30 -1.41
N THR A 333 -27.27 5.45 -2.09
CA THR A 333 -28.09 6.60 -1.71
C THR A 333 -29.56 6.25 -1.93
N THR A 334 -30.37 6.25 -0.87
CA THR A 334 -31.81 5.91 -0.92
C THR A 334 -32.65 6.86 -1.78
N ASN A 335 -32.04 7.90 -2.36
CA ASN A 335 -32.69 8.91 -3.21
C ASN A 335 -32.32 8.82 -4.70
N ALA A 336 -31.59 7.80 -5.14
CA ALA A 336 -31.48 7.49 -6.57
C ALA A 336 -32.77 6.78 -7.04
N ALA A 337 -33.89 7.47 -6.94
CA ALA A 337 -35.10 7.10 -7.64
C ALA A 337 -34.80 7.15 -9.13
N ALA A 338 -34.68 5.97 -9.75
CA ALA A 338 -34.87 5.68 -11.16
C ALA A 338 -34.97 6.92 -12.09
N SER A 339 -33.84 7.56 -12.38
CA SER A 339 -33.70 8.35 -13.61
C SER A 339 -33.05 7.44 -14.64
N ASP A 340 -33.85 6.48 -15.13
CA ASP A 340 -33.56 5.72 -16.33
C ASP A 340 -33.64 6.70 -17.50
N GLY A 341 -32.48 7.04 -18.07
CA GLY A 341 -32.39 8.20 -18.96
C GLY A 341 -31.06 8.34 -19.69
N GLY A 342 -30.56 7.26 -20.28
CA GLY A 342 -29.76 7.26 -21.51
C GLY A 342 -28.42 8.02 -21.52
N GLY A 343 -27.32 7.26 -21.63
CA GLY A 343 -26.12 7.77 -22.31
C GLY A 343 -24.80 7.20 -21.82
N ALA A 344 -24.06 6.59 -22.76
CA ALA A 344 -22.67 6.15 -22.69
C ALA A 344 -22.38 4.89 -21.86
N SER A 345 -22.53 3.75 -22.53
CA SER A 345 -21.76 2.54 -22.26
C SER A 345 -20.27 2.85 -22.25
N ALA A 346 -19.64 2.76 -21.08
CA ALA A 346 -18.20 2.71 -20.95
C ALA A 346 -17.66 1.49 -21.71
N PRO A 347 -16.52 1.59 -22.40
CA PRO A 347 -15.95 0.46 -23.12
C PRO A 347 -15.58 -0.63 -22.11
N VAL A 348 -16.15 -1.81 -22.32
CA VAL A 348 -15.75 -3.06 -21.65
C VAL A 348 -14.29 -3.32 -22.01
N SER A 349 -13.35 -2.93 -21.14
CA SER A 349 -11.96 -3.34 -21.29
C SER A 349 -11.87 -4.81 -20.91
N SER A 350 -11.79 -5.65 -21.93
CA SER A 350 -11.55 -7.08 -21.83
C SER A 350 -10.26 -7.40 -21.08
N GLY A 351 -10.36 -8.23 -20.03
CA GLY A 351 -9.25 -9.11 -19.64
C GLY A 351 -8.59 -8.90 -18.29
N TYR A 352 -9.33 -8.61 -17.20
CA TYR A 352 -9.01 -9.09 -15.85
C TYR A 352 -10.17 -8.73 -14.90
N SER A 353 -10.86 -9.72 -14.34
CA SER A 353 -12.03 -9.53 -13.47
C SER A 353 -11.67 -9.26 -12.00
N GLY A 354 -10.38 -9.15 -11.65
CA GLY A 354 -9.90 -9.17 -10.27
C GLY A 354 -10.67 -8.28 -9.28
N GLY A 355 -11.33 -8.93 -8.33
CA GLY A 355 -11.80 -8.45 -7.03
C GLY A 355 -12.95 -7.45 -7.03
N GLY A 356 -13.35 -6.93 -8.20
CA GLY A 356 -14.29 -5.81 -8.33
C GLY A 356 -15.78 -6.18 -8.37
N GLY A 357 -16.13 -7.46 -8.17
CA GLY A 357 -17.43 -7.99 -8.58
C GLY A 357 -18.62 -7.81 -7.64
N ASN A 358 -18.45 -7.41 -6.38
CA ASN A 358 -19.59 -7.17 -5.47
C ASN A 358 -19.29 -5.97 -4.57
N SER A 359 -19.75 -4.80 -5.00
CA SER A 359 -19.76 -3.55 -4.22
C SER A 359 -20.54 -3.77 -2.92
N SER A 360 -19.82 -4.06 -1.84
CA SER A 360 -20.38 -4.12 -0.50
C SER A 360 -19.98 -2.85 0.24
N HIS A 361 -20.88 -2.33 1.07
CA HIS A 361 -20.56 -1.29 2.05
C HIS A 361 -20.34 -1.88 3.45
N VAL A 362 -20.30 -3.22 3.58
CA VAL A 362 -20.08 -3.97 4.82
C VAL A 362 -19.02 -5.05 4.62
N TRP A 363 -18.12 -5.20 5.60
CA TRP A 363 -17.19 -6.33 5.71
C TRP A 363 -17.20 -6.93 7.11
N PRO A 364 -17.11 -8.26 7.27
CA PRO A 364 -17.22 -9.25 6.21
C PRO A 364 -18.59 -9.19 5.53
N ARG A 365 -18.66 -9.67 4.28
CA ARG A 365 -19.94 -9.78 3.59
C ARG A 365 -20.83 -10.81 4.30
N PRO A 366 -22.09 -10.48 4.65
CA PRO A 366 -22.99 -11.43 5.32
C PRO A 366 -23.12 -12.74 4.54
N GLY A 367 -22.89 -13.87 5.22
CA GLY A 367 -22.97 -15.21 4.64
C GLY A 367 -21.85 -15.59 3.66
N SER A 368 -20.82 -14.75 3.49
CA SER A 368 -19.71 -15.05 2.58
C SER A 368 -18.74 -16.06 3.19
N GLU A 369 -18.42 -17.10 2.42
CA GLU A 369 -17.39 -18.10 2.74
C GLU A 369 -16.06 -17.79 2.02
N LEU A 370 -15.93 -16.61 1.40
CA LEU A 370 -14.70 -16.25 0.72
C LEU A 370 -13.56 -16.05 1.73
N PRO A 371 -12.33 -16.49 1.43
CA PRO A 371 -11.22 -16.44 2.39
C PRO A 371 -10.96 -15.05 2.99
N GLN A 372 -11.13 -13.98 2.21
CA GLN A 372 -10.99 -12.61 2.68
C GLN A 372 -12.06 -12.14 3.68
N ASP A 373 -13.25 -12.73 3.65
CA ASP A 373 -14.32 -12.45 4.62
C ASP A 373 -14.15 -13.34 5.86
N MET A 374 -13.79 -14.61 5.66
CA MET A 374 -13.46 -15.54 6.75
C MET A 374 -12.23 -15.12 7.56
N ALA A 375 -11.37 -14.27 6.99
CA ALA A 375 -10.25 -13.67 7.71
C ALA A 375 -10.72 -12.73 8.84
N SER A 376 -11.98 -12.29 8.87
CA SER A 376 -12.45 -11.34 9.87
C SER A 376 -12.26 -11.86 11.32
N PRO A 377 -11.70 -11.03 12.23
CA PRO A 377 -11.53 -11.36 13.63
C PRO A 377 -12.81 -11.06 14.44
N LEU A 378 -13.97 -11.48 13.93
CA LEU A 378 -15.28 -11.06 14.45
C LEU A 378 -15.45 -9.53 14.46
N LEU A 379 -14.86 -8.84 13.48
CA LEU A 379 -15.03 -7.39 13.31
C LEU A 379 -15.93 -7.14 12.11
N VAL A 380 -16.97 -6.34 12.31
CA VAL A 380 -17.78 -5.79 11.23
C VAL A 380 -17.43 -4.32 11.02
N VAL A 381 -17.17 -3.96 9.76
CA VAL A 381 -16.95 -2.59 9.29
C VAL A 381 -18.06 -2.23 8.33
N ARG A 382 -18.79 -1.15 8.61
CA ARG A 382 -19.87 -0.61 7.76
C ARG A 382 -19.52 0.79 7.31
N VAL A 383 -19.53 1.05 6.01
CA VAL A 383 -19.42 2.40 5.46
C VAL A 383 -20.77 3.10 5.60
N LEU A 384 -20.78 4.22 6.31
CA LEU A 384 -21.99 5.02 6.53
C LEU A 384 -22.13 6.14 5.50
N ALA A 385 -21.02 6.75 5.10
CA ALA A 385 -20.98 7.81 4.10
C ALA A 385 -19.55 8.01 3.59
N ILE A 386 -19.42 8.50 2.36
CA ILE A 386 -18.15 8.97 1.81
C ILE A 386 -18.37 10.37 1.28
N ASP A 387 -17.60 11.32 1.80
CA ASP A 387 -17.54 12.69 1.31
C ASP A 387 -16.14 12.93 0.73
N ALA A 388 -16.04 12.73 -0.59
CA ALA A 388 -14.78 12.89 -1.32
C ALA A 388 -14.35 14.35 -1.44
N ASP A 389 -15.26 15.31 -1.31
CA ASP A 389 -14.95 16.74 -1.39
C ASP A 389 -14.35 17.23 -0.08
N MET A 390 -14.90 16.78 1.05
CA MET A 390 -14.34 17.01 2.39
C MET A 390 -13.17 16.10 2.72
N SER A 391 -12.84 15.13 1.86
CA SER A 391 -11.77 14.15 2.09
C SER A 391 -11.98 13.32 3.37
N VAL A 392 -13.23 12.97 3.67
CA VAL A 392 -13.62 12.19 4.86
C VAL A 392 -14.60 11.08 4.49
N ALA A 393 -14.38 9.89 5.02
CA ALA A 393 -15.37 8.80 5.01
C ALA A 393 -15.81 8.49 6.44
N ARG A 394 -17.09 8.19 6.64
CA ARG A 394 -17.64 7.78 7.95
C ARG A 394 -17.87 6.28 7.94
N VAL A 395 -17.30 5.58 8.92
CA VAL A 395 -17.45 4.14 9.10
C VAL A 395 -17.96 3.83 10.50
N ALA A 396 -18.73 2.75 10.65
CA ALA A 396 -19.09 2.17 11.93
C ALA A 396 -18.36 0.83 12.08
N LEU A 397 -17.76 0.60 13.24
CA LEU A 397 -17.10 -0.65 13.62
C LEU A 397 -17.90 -1.31 14.74
N CYS A 398 -18.06 -2.62 14.68
CA CYS A 398 -18.67 -3.42 15.74
C CYS A 398 -17.90 -4.74 15.90
N ARG A 399 -17.55 -5.08 17.14
CA ARG A 399 -16.95 -6.37 17.46
C ARG A 399 -18.06 -7.36 17.80
N ALA A 400 -18.23 -8.37 16.97
CA ALA A 400 -19.22 -9.42 17.17
C ALA A 400 -18.72 -10.44 18.20
N ALA A 401 -19.64 -11.09 18.91
CA ALA A 401 -19.38 -12.32 19.63
C ALA A 401 -19.41 -13.54 18.67
N GLN A 402 -20.23 -13.47 17.62
CA GLN A 402 -20.40 -14.47 16.57
C GLN A 402 -20.99 -13.84 15.30
N PHE A 403 -20.94 -14.47 14.13
CA PHE A 403 -21.65 -13.95 12.94
C PHE A 403 -23.01 -14.62 12.68
N GLY A 404 -23.33 -15.68 13.43
CA GLY A 404 -24.64 -16.33 13.35
C GLY A 404 -25.72 -15.53 14.09
N PRO A 405 -27.00 -15.93 13.95
CA PRO A 405 -28.09 -15.37 14.75
C PRO A 405 -27.78 -15.41 16.24
N GLU A 406 -28.31 -14.44 16.97
CA GLU A 406 -28.18 -14.39 18.41
C GLU A 406 -28.98 -15.53 19.05
N SER A 407 -28.53 -16.02 20.21
CA SER A 407 -29.21 -17.13 20.87
C SER A 407 -29.10 -17.07 22.39
N GLY A 408 -30.07 -17.67 23.06
CA GLY A 408 -30.08 -17.78 24.52
C GLY A 408 -30.10 -16.40 25.20
N ALA A 409 -29.10 -16.14 26.04
CA ALA A 409 -29.01 -14.88 26.78
C ALA A 409 -28.72 -13.65 25.91
N GLN A 410 -28.19 -13.84 24.70
CA GLN A 410 -27.89 -12.75 23.76
C GLN A 410 -29.16 -12.11 23.17
N CYS A 411 -30.30 -12.81 23.19
CA CYS A 411 -31.57 -12.30 22.65
C CYS A 411 -32.26 -11.25 23.54
N ALA A 412 -31.62 -10.82 24.62
CA ALA A 412 -32.23 -9.94 25.61
C ALA A 412 -31.19 -9.12 26.41
N ASP A 413 -29.95 -9.02 25.91
CA ASP A 413 -28.89 -8.27 26.60
C ASP A 413 -28.78 -6.81 26.10
N GLY A 414 -29.56 -6.45 25.07
CA GLY A 414 -29.61 -5.12 24.51
C GLY A 414 -28.41 -4.78 23.64
N LEU A 415 -27.63 -5.78 23.22
CA LEU A 415 -26.47 -5.63 22.34
C LEU A 415 -26.75 -6.24 20.95
N ASP A 416 -25.97 -5.82 19.96
CA ASP A 416 -25.96 -6.39 18.61
C ASP A 416 -24.76 -7.36 18.51
N ASN A 417 -24.85 -8.47 19.23
CA ASN A 417 -23.80 -9.47 19.41
C ASN A 417 -23.35 -10.11 18.09
N ASN A 418 -24.14 -10.04 17.02
CA ASN A 418 -23.74 -10.49 15.70
C ASN A 418 -23.32 -9.36 14.73
N CYS A 419 -23.47 -8.11 15.15
CA CYS A 419 -23.16 -6.90 14.40
C CYS A 419 -23.88 -6.83 13.04
N ASP A 420 -25.12 -7.31 12.97
CA ASP A 420 -25.95 -7.23 11.75
C ASP A 420 -26.71 -5.90 11.63
N GLY A 421 -26.74 -5.12 12.71
CA GLY A 421 -27.45 -3.84 12.83
C GLY A 421 -28.81 -3.94 13.52
N GLN A 422 -29.18 -5.11 14.04
CA GLN A 422 -30.41 -5.37 14.78
C GLN A 422 -30.07 -5.88 16.18
N VAL A 423 -30.42 -5.08 17.19
CA VAL A 423 -30.25 -5.46 18.60
C VAL A 423 -31.22 -6.57 18.97
N ASP A 424 -30.73 -7.59 19.69
CA ASP A 424 -31.52 -8.72 20.19
C ASP A 424 -32.28 -9.48 19.06
N SER A 425 -31.65 -9.67 17.90
CA SER A 425 -32.26 -10.28 16.70
C SER A 425 -32.13 -11.82 16.70
N CYS A 426 -33.23 -12.45 17.10
CA CYS A 426 -33.46 -13.89 17.16
C CYS A 426 -34.68 -14.28 16.30
#